data_AF-A0A1Z8Q4F0-F1
#
_entry.id   AF-A0A1Z8Q4F0-F1
#
_cell.length_a   1.000
_cell.length_b   1.000
_cell.length_c   1.000
_cell.angle_alpha   90.00
_cell.angle_beta   90.00
_cell.angle_gamma   90.00
#
_symmetry.space_group_name_H-M   'P 1'
#
loop_
_entity.id
_entity.type
_entity.pdbx_description
1 polymer ?
#
loop_
_entity_poly.entity_id
_entity_poly.type
_entity_poly.pdbx_seq_one_letter_code
_entity_poly.pdbx_strand_id
1 'polypeptide(L)'
;MAEEKKPEVPAPTDAPQGDEPVDAHTQMYETANRAARSMIAVIDTVTQRGGFKGEELSTIGQLRDQSISIIQMAENFQQEQAQK
;
A
#
# COMPACT_ATOMS: atom_id res chain seq x y z
N MET A 1 -31.73 44.33 -14.93
CA MET A 1 -30.49 44.18 -15.73
C MET A 1 -29.56 43.35 -14.87
N ALA A 2 -29.68 42.04 -15.00
CA ALA A 2 -28.74 41.16 -15.70
C ALA A 2 -27.89 40.43 -14.66
N GLU A 3 -28.51 39.41 -14.07
CA GLU A 3 -27.84 38.35 -13.32
C GLU A 3 -27.12 37.48 -14.37
N GLU A 4 -25.80 37.55 -14.39
CA GLU A 4 -24.99 36.77 -15.32
C GLU A 4 -24.94 35.31 -14.84
N LYS A 5 -25.76 34.49 -15.51
CA LYS A 5 -25.76 33.03 -15.43
C LYS A 5 -24.41 32.49 -15.92
N LYS A 6 -23.55 32.08 -14.99
CA LYS A 6 -22.34 31.30 -15.33
C LYS A 6 -22.73 29.84 -15.60
N PRO A 7 -22.17 29.17 -16.62
CA PRO A 7 -22.63 27.86 -17.06
C PRO A 7 -22.23 26.74 -16.09
N GLU A 8 -23.20 25.85 -15.86
CA GLU A 8 -23.04 24.55 -15.23
C GLU A 8 -22.05 23.70 -16.03
N VAL A 9 -20.93 23.34 -15.40
CA VAL A 9 -20.04 22.30 -15.92
C VAL A 9 -20.59 20.97 -15.37
N PRO A 10 -20.91 19.98 -16.23
CA PRO A 10 -21.52 18.74 -15.79
C PRO A 10 -20.53 17.96 -14.92
N ALA A 11 -21.06 17.39 -13.83
CA ALA A 11 -20.33 16.53 -12.91
C ALA A 11 -19.67 15.36 -13.67
N PRO A 12 -18.40 15.02 -13.40
CA PRO A 12 -17.93 13.67 -13.63
C PRO A 12 -18.62 12.78 -12.59
N THR A 13 -19.71 12.16 -13.02
CA THR A 13 -20.30 10.97 -12.41
C THR A 13 -19.27 9.84 -12.46
N ASP A 14 -18.58 9.62 -11.34
CA ASP A 14 -18.13 8.29 -10.92
C ASP A 14 -18.15 8.28 -9.39
N ALA A 15 -19.37 8.20 -8.85
CA ALA A 15 -19.58 7.86 -7.46
C ALA A 15 -19.35 6.35 -7.28
N PRO A 16 -18.52 5.90 -6.34
CA PRO A 16 -18.86 4.71 -5.60
C PRO A 16 -20.00 5.08 -4.65
N GLN A 17 -21.21 4.69 -5.03
CA GLN A 17 -22.37 4.67 -4.15
C GLN A 17 -22.26 3.45 -3.22
N GLY A 18 -22.16 3.69 -1.91
CA GLY A 18 -22.15 2.65 -0.90
C GLY A 18 -21.72 3.17 0.47
N ASP A 19 -22.69 3.50 1.32
CA ASP A 19 -22.55 3.82 2.74
C ASP A 19 -22.12 2.59 3.58
N GLU A 20 -20.92 2.06 3.34
CA GLU A 20 -20.18 1.31 4.36
C GLU A 20 -18.75 1.85 4.41
N PRO A 21 -18.18 2.13 5.59
CA PRO A 21 -16.76 2.38 5.69
C PRO A 21 -16.06 1.07 5.33
N VAL A 22 -15.73 0.91 4.04
CA VAL A 22 -14.70 -0.05 3.63
C VAL A 22 -13.47 0.42 4.37
N ASP A 23 -13.15 -0.22 5.50
CA ASP A 23 -12.15 0.23 6.46
C ASP A 23 -10.87 0.54 5.68
N ALA A 24 -10.61 1.84 5.46
CA ALA A 24 -9.59 2.31 4.52
C ALA A 24 -8.21 1.76 4.89
N HIS A 25 -8.06 1.37 6.15
CA HIS A 25 -6.87 0.74 6.67
C HIS A 25 -6.75 -0.73 6.23
N THR A 26 -7.85 -1.49 6.10
CA THR A 26 -7.83 -2.89 5.68
C THR A 26 -7.22 -3.06 4.28
N GLN A 27 -7.70 -2.30 3.28
CA GLN A 27 -7.16 -2.37 1.92
C GLN A 27 -5.68 -1.92 1.86
N MET A 28 -5.31 -0.93 2.68
CA MET A 28 -3.93 -0.49 2.82
C MET A 28 -3.04 -1.60 3.38
N TYR A 29 -3.44 -2.27 4.47
CA TYR A 29 -2.68 -3.35 5.10
C TYR A 29 -2.55 -4.57 4.19
N GLU A 30 -3.61 -4.95 3.47
CA GLU A 30 -3.56 -6.05 2.49
C GLU A 30 -2.59 -5.76 1.34
N THR A 31 -2.70 -4.55 0.77
CA THR A 31 -1.82 -4.13 -0.33
C THR A 31 -0.37 -4.04 0.14
N ALA A 32 -0.13 -3.44 1.31
CA ALA A 32 1.20 -3.30 1.89
C ALA A 32 1.83 -4.67 2.22
N ASN A 33 1.07 -5.60 2.80
CA ASN A 33 1.53 -6.96 3.10
C ASN A 33 1.95 -7.71 1.81
N ARG A 34 1.11 -7.66 0.78
CA ARG A 34 1.41 -8.29 -0.51
C ARG A 34 2.63 -7.65 -1.19
N ALA A 35 2.73 -6.32 -1.16
CA ALA A 35 3.85 -5.58 -1.74
C ALA A 35 5.16 -5.91 -1.00
N ALA A 36 5.14 -5.93 0.33
CA ALA A 36 6.30 -6.26 1.16
C ALA A 36 6.83 -7.69 0.89
N ARG A 37 5.96 -8.70 0.80
CA ARG A 37 6.36 -10.07 0.43
C ARG A 37 7.01 -10.13 -0.95
N SER A 38 6.44 -9.42 -1.92
CA SER A 38 6.97 -9.35 -3.28
C SER A 38 8.33 -8.65 -3.31
N MET A 39 8.49 -7.58 -2.53
CA MET A 39 9.75 -6.85 -2.40
C MET A 39 10.85 -7.74 -1.83
N ILE A 40 10.58 -8.49 -0.75
CA ILE A 40 11.54 -9.43 -0.17
C ILE A 40 11.97 -10.47 -1.22
N ALA A 41 11.02 -11.06 -1.96
CA ALA A 41 11.34 -12.05 -2.98
C ALA A 41 12.26 -11.49 -4.09
N VAL A 42 12.02 -10.25 -4.53
CA VAL A 42 12.86 -9.56 -5.51
C VAL A 42 14.24 -9.28 -4.93
N ILE A 43 14.31 -8.70 -3.73
CA ILE A 43 15.58 -8.41 -3.05
C ILE A 43 16.41 -9.67 -2.89
N ASP A 44 15.81 -10.76 -2.40
CA ASP A 44 16.49 -12.03 -2.17
C ASP A 44 17.03 -12.61 -3.47
N THR A 45 16.21 -12.60 -4.52
CA THR A 45 16.60 -13.11 -5.84
C THR A 45 17.77 -12.31 -6.42
N VAL A 46 17.72 -10.98 -6.35
CA VAL A 46 18.77 -10.12 -6.90
C VAL A 46 20.05 -10.21 -6.07
N THR A 47 19.93 -10.25 -4.74
CA THR A 47 21.06 -10.41 -3.82
C THR A 47 21.77 -11.74 -4.03
N GLN A 48 21.01 -12.85 -4.13
CA GLN A 48 21.56 -14.19 -4.41
C GLN A 48 22.32 -14.25 -5.74
N ARG A 49 21.91 -13.45 -6.73
CA ARG A 49 22.59 -13.32 -8.03
C ARG A 49 23.78 -12.34 -8.00
N GLY A 50 24.08 -11.74 -6.86
CA GLY A 50 25.17 -10.78 -6.70
C GLY A 50 24.89 -9.41 -7.34
N GLY A 51 23.61 -9.04 -7.51
CA GLY A 51 23.19 -7.79 -8.11
C GLY A 51 23.40 -6.54 -7.25
N PHE A 52 23.67 -6.70 -5.95
CA PHE A 52 24.00 -5.62 -5.01
C PHE A 52 25.36 -5.88 -4.37
N LYS A 53 26.19 -4.83 -4.19
CA LYS A 53 27.52 -4.92 -3.59
C LYS A 53 27.84 -3.70 -2.72
N GLY A 54 28.79 -3.86 -1.81
CA GLY A 54 29.28 -2.76 -0.98
C GLY A 54 28.17 -2.10 -0.17
N GLU A 55 28.06 -0.78 -0.27
CA GLU A 55 27.09 0.03 0.48
C GLU A 55 25.63 -0.25 0.07
N GLU A 56 25.38 -0.58 -1.20
CA GLU A 56 24.04 -0.89 -1.71
C GLU A 56 23.44 -2.13 -1.03
N LEU A 57 24.29 -3.11 -0.67
CA LEU A 57 23.85 -4.31 0.03
C LEU A 57 23.32 -4.00 1.43
N SER A 58 23.93 -3.04 2.11
CA SER A 58 23.46 -2.62 3.45
C SER A 58 22.13 -1.88 3.36
N THR A 59 21.98 -0.97 2.39
CA THR A 59 20.72 -0.24 2.16
C THR A 59 19.58 -1.18 1.79
N ILE A 60 19.81 -2.11 0.86
CA ILE A 60 18.79 -3.09 0.45
C ILE A 60 18.48 -4.08 1.58
N GLY A 61 19.46 -4.43 2.42
CA GLY A 61 19.23 -5.20 3.63
C GLY A 61 18.24 -4.52 4.58
N GLN A 62 18.41 -3.21 4.84
CA GLN A 62 17.47 -2.45 5.67
C GLN A 62 16.06 -2.39 5.05
N LEU A 63 15.95 -2.24 3.72
CA LEU A 63 14.65 -2.26 3.03
C LEU A 63 13.94 -3.61 3.14
N ARG A 64 14.70 -4.71 3.12
CA ARG A 64 14.18 -6.06 3.38
C ARG A 64 13.64 -6.17 4.80
N ASP A 65 14.38 -5.67 5.79
CA ASP A 65 13.95 -5.70 7.20
C ASP A 65 12.68 -4.87 7.44
N GLN A 66 12.57 -3.69 6.80
CA GLN A 66 11.35 -2.88 6.82
C GLN A 66 10.16 -3.62 6.21
N SER A 67 10.39 -4.37 5.13
CA SER A 67 9.34 -5.19 4.50
C SER A 67 8.86 -6.30 5.45
N ILE A 68 9.75 -6.92 6.21
CA ILE A 68 9.38 -7.91 7.24
C ILE A 68 8.52 -7.25 8.32
N SER A 69 8.90 -6.06 8.79
CA SER A 69 8.12 -5.31 9.79
C SER A 69 6.71 -4.98 9.28
N ILE A 70 6.56 -4.58 8.01
CA ILE A 70 5.24 -4.33 7.39
C ILE A 70 4.37 -5.58 7.41
N ILE A 71 4.94 -6.75 7.09
CA ILE A 71 4.20 -8.02 7.11
C ILE A 71 3.69 -8.31 8.52
N GLN A 72 4.54 -8.18 9.52
CA GLN A 72 4.16 -8.42 10.92
C GLN A 72 3.04 -7.47 11.38
N MET A 73 3.13 -6.19 11.04
CA MET A 73 2.08 -5.22 11.36
C MET A 73 0.74 -5.57 10.70
N ALA A 74 0.76 -6.00 9.44
CA ALA A 74 -0.44 -6.40 8.73
C ALA A 74 -1.04 -7.71 9.28
N GLU A 75 -0.21 -8.69 9.63
CA GLU A 75 -0.66 -9.95 10.24
C GLU A 75 -1.28 -9.71 11.63
N ASN A 76 -0.68 -8.82 12.43
CA ASN A 76 -1.24 -8.41 13.73
C ASN A 76 -2.59 -7.71 13.56
N PHE A 77 -2.68 -6.76 12.63
CA PHE A 77 -3.95 -6.07 12.34
C PHE A 77 -5.04 -7.07 11.92
N GLN A 78 -4.73 -8.04 11.06
CA GLN A 78 -5.67 -9.08 10.66
C GLN A 78 -6.12 -9.95 11.84
N GLN A 79 -5.22 -10.31 12.75
CA GLN A 79 -5.57 -11.06 13.96
C GLN A 79 -6.49 -10.26 14.90
N GLU A 80 -6.21 -8.97 15.10
CA GLU A 80 -7.04 -8.08 15.93
C GLU A 80 -8.45 -7.90 15.33
N GLN A 81 -8.55 -7.78 14.01
CA GLN A 81 -9.84 -7.67 13.32
C GLN A 81 -10.63 -8.98 13.35
N ALA A 82 -9.96 -10.13 13.31
CA ALA A 82 -10.60 -11.45 13.43
C ALA A 82 -11.05 -11.79 14.87
N GLN A 83 -10.51 -11.10 15.88
CA GLN A 83 -10.88 -11.26 17.29
C GLN A 83 -12.00 -10.32 17.75
N LYS A 84 -12.37 -9.32 16.95
CA LYS A 84 -13.53 -8.45 17.18
C LYS A 84 -14.81 -9.11 16.67
#